data_AF-A0A1L9PKA4-F1
#
_entry.id   AF-A0A1L9PKA4-F1
#
_cell.length_a   1.000
_cell.length_b   1.000
_cell.length_c   1.000
_cell.angle_alpha   90.00
_cell.angle_beta   90.00
_cell.angle_gamma   90.00
#
_symmetry.space_group_name_H-M   'P 1'
#
loop_
_entity.id
_entity.type
_entity.pdbx_description
1 polymer ?
#
loop_
_entity_poly.entity_id
_entity_poly.type
_entity_poly.pdbx_seq_one_letter_code
_entity_poly.pdbx_strand_id
1 'polypeptide(L)'
;MSKGNYKQAALDPSMNENPEIWGAHGYYFTENGEHVWGNLSSAVGEEAFKQGYIKGAPDLREWSIDEAVNSPAGFEAASWGMNSRGVAERARKILGWKPQERSLYEELPDIVRSEAGRLGL
;
A
#
# COMPACT_ATOMS: atom_id res chain seq x y z
N MET A 1 2.66 -29.13 8.85
CA MET A 1 1.85 -28.99 7.62
C MET A 1 2.01 -27.57 7.11
N SER A 2 2.67 -27.39 5.96
CA SER A 2 2.91 -26.08 5.36
C SER A 2 1.58 -25.51 4.89
N LYS A 3 1.13 -24.40 5.48
CA LYS A 3 -0.13 -23.74 5.12
C LYS A 3 0.00 -23.18 3.71
N GLY A 4 -0.82 -23.69 2.80
CA GLY A 4 -0.76 -23.36 1.38
C GLY A 4 -1.04 -21.88 1.11
N ASN A 5 -0.43 -21.37 0.05
CA ASN A 5 -0.62 -20.02 -0.49
C ASN A 5 -2.04 -19.86 -1.08
N TYR A 6 -2.64 -18.67 -1.04
CA TYR A 6 -3.90 -18.33 -1.73
C TYR A 6 -3.97 -18.91 -3.16
N LYS A 7 -2.88 -18.80 -3.92
CA LYS A 7 -2.80 -19.36 -5.28
C LYS A 7 -3.02 -20.88 -5.31
N GLN A 8 -2.56 -21.60 -4.30
CA GLN A 8 -2.76 -23.05 -4.20
C GLN A 8 -4.21 -23.38 -3.89
N ALA A 9 -4.86 -22.64 -2.99
CA ALA A 9 -6.28 -22.85 -2.69
C ALA A 9 -7.19 -22.60 -3.90
N ALA A 10 -6.84 -21.63 -4.75
CA ALA A 10 -7.58 -21.36 -5.99
C ALA A 10 -7.34 -22.39 -7.10
N LEU A 11 -6.22 -23.11 -7.06
CA LEU A 11 -5.82 -24.09 -8.09
C LEU A 11 -6.03 -25.54 -7.63
N ASP A 12 -6.40 -25.78 -6.38
CA ASP A 12 -6.67 -27.10 -5.81
C ASP A 12 -8.12 -27.51 -6.10
N PRO A 13 -8.38 -28.49 -6.98
CA PRO A 13 -9.73 -28.89 -7.33
C PRO A 13 -10.55 -29.39 -6.13
N SER A 14 -9.90 -29.88 -5.07
CA SER A 14 -10.58 -30.33 -3.85
C SER A 14 -11.23 -29.18 -3.08
N MET A 15 -10.83 -27.93 -3.36
CA MET A 15 -11.33 -26.73 -2.69
C MET A 15 -12.45 -26.03 -3.46
N ASN A 16 -12.75 -26.44 -4.70
CA ASN A 16 -13.69 -25.73 -5.61
C ASN A 16 -15.11 -25.57 -5.05
N GLU A 17 -15.59 -26.54 -4.27
CA GLU A 17 -16.95 -26.51 -3.69
C GLU A 17 -16.95 -26.04 -2.23
N ASN A 18 -15.81 -25.58 -1.70
CA ASN A 18 -15.72 -25.18 -0.29
C ASN A 18 -16.48 -23.85 -0.04
N PRO A 19 -17.60 -23.85 0.70
CA PRO A 19 -18.39 -22.64 0.95
C PRO A 19 -17.70 -21.68 1.93
N GLU A 20 -16.66 -22.13 2.64
CA GLU A 20 -15.79 -21.25 3.42
C GLU A 20 -14.75 -20.56 2.56
N ILE A 21 -14.55 -20.97 1.30
CA ILE A 21 -13.63 -20.27 0.41
C ILE A 21 -14.35 -19.37 -0.58
N TRP A 22 -15.52 -19.81 -1.05
CA TRP A 22 -16.23 -19.21 -2.18
C TRP A 22 -17.61 -18.67 -1.79
N GLY A 23 -18.35 -18.17 -2.78
CA GLY A 23 -19.71 -17.66 -2.59
C GLY A 23 -19.77 -16.47 -1.64
N ALA A 24 -20.67 -16.52 -0.66
CA ALA A 24 -20.87 -15.45 0.32
C ALA A 24 -19.62 -15.14 1.16
N HIS A 25 -18.70 -16.11 1.29
CA HIS A 25 -17.44 -15.96 2.02
C HIS A 25 -16.23 -15.68 1.12
N GLY A 26 -16.44 -15.51 -0.18
CA GLY A 26 -15.41 -15.35 -1.20
C GLY A 26 -14.68 -14.00 -1.19
N TYR A 27 -15.07 -13.06 -0.34
CA TYR A 27 -14.43 -11.76 -0.23
C TYR A 27 -13.31 -11.79 0.81
N TYR A 28 -12.11 -11.35 0.42
CA TYR A 28 -10.93 -11.32 1.25
C TYR A 28 -10.16 -10.02 1.11
N PHE A 29 -9.65 -9.50 2.22
CA PHE A 29 -8.58 -8.52 2.19
C PHE A 29 -7.22 -9.21 2.06
N THR A 30 -6.33 -8.60 1.29
CA THR A 30 -4.96 -9.07 1.03
C THR A 30 -3.95 -7.98 1.39
N GLU A 31 -4.02 -7.47 2.63
CA GLU A 31 -3.15 -6.40 3.12
C GLU A 31 -1.73 -6.88 3.51
N ASN A 32 -0.82 -5.91 3.60
CA ASN A 32 0.55 -6.04 4.09
C ASN A 32 0.85 -4.98 5.17
N GLY A 33 0.06 -4.99 6.23
CA GLY A 33 0.13 -4.06 7.36
C GLY A 33 -0.56 -2.73 7.10
N GLU A 34 -0.23 -1.78 7.96
CA GLU A 34 -0.73 -0.40 7.93
C GLU A 34 0.46 0.57 7.88
N HIS A 35 0.19 1.81 7.50
CA HIS A 35 1.18 2.89 7.50
C HIS A 35 0.56 4.19 8.00
N VAL A 36 1.43 5.12 8.38
CA VAL A 36 1.06 6.50 8.70
C VAL A 36 1.49 7.37 7.53
N TRP A 37 0.55 8.12 6.94
CA TRP A 37 0.82 8.95 5.76
C TRP A 37 1.96 9.95 5.97
N GLY A 38 2.03 10.61 7.13
CA GLY A 38 3.13 11.52 7.45
C GLY A 38 4.51 10.86 7.41
N ASN A 39 4.63 9.65 7.97
CA ASN A 39 5.88 8.88 7.94
C ASN A 39 6.23 8.45 6.51
N LEU A 40 5.24 8.04 5.72
CA LEU A 40 5.44 7.68 4.32
C LEU A 40 5.90 8.90 3.49
N SER A 41 5.28 10.06 3.68
CA SER A 41 5.69 11.31 3.03
C SER A 41 7.12 11.71 3.37
N SER A 42 7.52 11.58 4.65
CA SER A 42 8.91 11.81 5.06
C SER A 42 9.87 10.87 4.32
N ALA A 43 9.55 9.57 4.30
CA ALA A 43 10.39 8.57 3.64
C ALA A 43 10.51 8.80 2.12
N VAL A 44 9.43 9.25 1.45
CA VAL A 44 9.47 9.64 0.03
C VAL A 44 10.44 10.80 -0.19
N GLY A 45 10.36 11.84 0.64
CA GLY A 45 11.26 13.00 0.55
C GLY A 45 12.72 12.61 0.77
N GLU A 46 12.99 11.80 1.79
CA GLU A 46 14.33 11.30 2.11
C GLU A 46 14.93 10.49 0.94
N GLU A 47 14.13 9.61 0.33
CA GLU A 47 14.59 8.81 -0.80
C GLU A 47 14.82 9.67 -2.05
N ALA A 48 13.97 10.67 -2.32
CA ALA A 48 14.20 11.63 -3.41
C ALA A 48 15.48 12.45 -3.23
N PHE A 49 15.78 12.87 -2.00
CA PHE A 49 17.04 13.55 -1.68
C PHE A 49 18.24 12.63 -1.84
N LYS A 50 18.16 11.41 -1.31
CA LYS A 50 19.20 10.38 -1.43
C LYS A 50 19.52 10.01 -2.87
N GLN A 51 18.52 10.00 -3.76
CA GLN A 51 18.72 9.75 -5.19
C GLN A 51 19.16 11.00 -5.97
N GLY A 52 19.25 12.17 -5.33
CA GLY A 52 19.75 13.40 -5.94
C GLY A 52 18.74 14.17 -6.77
N TYR A 53 17.46 13.81 -6.72
CA TYR A 53 16.40 14.48 -7.49
C TYR A 53 15.95 15.81 -6.87
N ILE A 54 16.19 16.01 -5.57
CA ILE A 54 15.93 17.28 -4.88
C ILE A 54 17.19 17.79 -4.18
N LYS A 55 17.29 19.11 -4.02
CA LYS A 55 18.40 19.78 -3.34
C LYS A 55 17.99 20.19 -1.93
N GLY A 56 18.92 20.03 -0.98
CA GLY A 56 18.68 20.30 0.42
C GLY A 56 17.90 19.18 1.11
N ALA A 57 18.08 19.05 2.42
CA ALA A 57 17.32 18.08 3.19
C ALA A 57 15.81 18.41 3.10
N PRO A 58 14.95 17.41 2.84
CA PRO A 58 13.51 17.63 2.77
C PRO A 58 12.98 18.09 4.15
N ASP A 59 12.03 19.02 4.13
CA ASP A 59 11.30 19.47 5.32
C ASP A 59 9.85 18.96 5.24
N LEU A 60 9.34 18.47 6.37
CA LEU A 60 7.98 17.96 6.46
C LEU A 60 7.05 19.07 6.95
N ARG A 61 6.06 19.41 6.13
CA ARG A 61 5.00 20.35 6.49
C ARG A 61 3.67 19.63 6.59
N GLU A 62 3.00 19.81 7.73
CA GLU A 62 1.61 19.39 7.91
C GLU A 62 0.64 20.33 7.19
N TRP A 63 -0.43 19.77 6.65
CA TRP A 63 -1.55 20.51 6.07
C TRP A 63 -2.81 20.26 6.90
N SER A 64 -3.49 21.33 7.28
CA SER A 64 -4.89 21.23 7.70
C SER A 64 -5.79 20.84 6.53
N ILE A 65 -6.99 20.32 6.83
CA ILE A 65 -7.99 20.01 5.80
C ILE A 65 -8.33 21.26 4.98
N ASP A 66 -8.48 22.42 5.63
CA ASP A 66 -8.78 23.68 4.97
C ASP A 66 -7.67 24.11 4.00
N GLU A 67 -6.40 23.99 4.40
CA GLU A 67 -5.27 24.25 3.50
C GLU A 67 -5.26 23.28 2.31
N ALA A 68 -5.53 21.99 2.55
CA ALA A 68 -5.55 20.98 1.50
C ALA A 68 -6.65 21.25 0.46
N VAL A 69 -7.89 21.50 0.91
CA VAL A 69 -9.04 21.77 0.03
C VAL A 69 -8.85 23.05 -0.78
N ASN A 70 -8.18 24.06 -0.22
CA ASN A 70 -7.88 25.32 -0.91
C ASN A 70 -6.57 25.27 -1.73
N SER A 71 -5.89 24.13 -1.78
CA SER A 71 -4.71 23.93 -2.63
C SER A 71 -5.11 23.80 -4.11
N PRO A 72 -4.16 23.90 -5.06
CA PRO A 72 -4.44 23.63 -6.48
C PRO A 72 -4.99 22.24 -6.77
N ALA A 73 -4.80 21.29 -5.85
CA ALA A 73 -5.32 19.93 -5.95
C ALA A 73 -6.71 19.75 -5.31
N GLY A 74 -7.32 20.79 -4.75
CA GLY A 74 -8.73 20.75 -4.31
C GLY A 74 -9.03 19.70 -3.23
N PHE A 75 -10.24 19.12 -3.29
CA PHE A 75 -10.69 18.10 -2.34
C PHE A 75 -9.83 16.84 -2.39
N GLU A 76 -9.22 16.56 -3.54
CA GLU A 76 -8.34 15.42 -3.74
C GLU A 76 -7.16 15.47 -2.77
N ALA A 77 -6.60 16.65 -2.49
CA ALA A 77 -5.53 16.80 -1.49
C ALA A 77 -5.98 16.41 -0.08
N ALA A 78 -7.21 16.75 0.31
CA ALA A 78 -7.77 16.33 1.58
C ALA A 78 -8.00 14.81 1.63
N SER A 79 -8.41 14.22 0.50
CA SER A 79 -8.64 12.77 0.40
C SER A 79 -7.37 11.93 0.59
N TRP A 80 -6.18 12.47 0.27
CA TRP A 80 -4.91 11.74 0.44
C TRP A 80 -4.56 11.46 1.90
N GLY A 81 -5.05 12.28 2.83
CA GLY A 81 -4.90 12.05 4.27
C GLY A 81 -5.91 11.06 4.86
N MET A 82 -6.93 10.66 4.10
CA MET A 82 -7.92 9.68 4.56
C MET A 82 -7.33 8.27 4.60
N ASN A 83 -7.93 7.39 5.40
CA ASN A 83 -7.48 6.01 5.52
C ASN A 83 -8.61 5.02 5.29
N SER A 84 -8.26 3.87 4.71
CA SER A 84 -9.11 2.68 4.61
C SER A 84 -8.35 1.53 5.24
N ARG A 85 -8.70 1.21 6.49
CA ARG A 85 -8.03 0.18 7.28
C ARG A 85 -8.76 -1.14 7.09
N GLY A 86 -8.05 -2.12 6.55
CA GLY A 86 -8.53 -3.49 6.41
C GLY A 86 -7.55 -4.45 7.06
N VAL A 87 -8.03 -5.60 7.51
CA VAL A 87 -7.19 -6.65 8.08
C VAL A 87 -7.46 -7.95 7.33
N ALA A 88 -6.43 -8.62 6.84
CA ALA A 88 -6.53 -9.88 6.10
C ALA A 88 -6.81 -11.08 7.03
N GLU A 89 -7.57 -10.90 8.11
CA GLU A 89 -7.76 -11.89 9.16
C GLU A 89 -8.28 -13.22 8.60
N ARG A 90 -9.33 -13.15 7.76
CA ARG A 90 -9.93 -14.33 7.14
C ARG A 90 -8.97 -15.00 6.15
N ALA A 91 -8.31 -14.22 5.31
CA ALA A 91 -7.36 -14.75 4.34
C ALA A 91 -6.19 -15.47 5.03
N ARG A 92 -5.67 -14.91 6.13
CA ARG A 92 -4.60 -15.50 6.94
C ARG A 92 -5.05 -16.81 7.60
N LYS A 93 -6.28 -16.86 8.11
CA LYS A 93 -6.82 -18.05 8.80
C LYS A 93 -7.18 -19.18 7.83
N ILE A 94 -7.95 -18.87 6.79
CA ILE A 94 -8.56 -19.85 5.87
C ILE A 94 -7.59 -20.26 4.76
N LEU A 95 -6.84 -19.29 4.21
CA LEU A 95 -6.02 -19.48 3.01
C LEU A 95 -4.52 -19.39 3.29
N GLY A 96 -4.11 -19.35 4.55
CA GLY A 96 -2.71 -19.21 4.94
C GLY A 96 -2.03 -17.96 4.38
N TRP A 97 -2.82 -16.92 4.01
CA TRP A 97 -2.32 -15.75 3.30
C TRP A 97 -1.14 -15.09 4.03
N LYS A 98 -0.10 -14.79 3.25
CA LYS A 98 1.03 -13.97 3.66
C LYS A 98 1.47 -13.11 2.47
N PRO A 99 1.74 -11.81 2.67
CA PRO A 99 2.36 -10.99 1.63
C PRO A 99 3.71 -11.62 1.23
N GLN A 100 4.02 -11.62 -0.06
CA GLN A 100 5.25 -12.22 -0.62
C GLN A 100 6.10 -11.23 -1.41
N GLU A 101 5.47 -10.16 -1.92
CA GLU A 101 6.16 -9.10 -2.64
C GLU A 101 6.68 -8.03 -1.67
N ARG A 102 7.44 -7.08 -2.22
CA ARG A 102 8.01 -5.95 -1.49
C ARG A 102 6.95 -5.19 -0.71
N SER A 103 7.34 -4.74 0.47
CA SER A 103 6.57 -3.80 1.26
C SER A 103 6.48 -2.43 0.57
N LEU A 104 5.53 -1.62 1.01
CA LEU A 104 5.36 -0.25 0.54
C LEU A 104 6.66 0.57 0.64
N TYR A 105 7.37 0.45 1.76
CA TYR A 105 8.63 1.18 1.97
C TYR A 105 9.77 0.65 1.11
N GLU A 106 9.83 -0.66 0.89
CA GLU A 106 10.83 -1.26 0.01
C GLU A 106 10.64 -0.83 -1.43
N GLU A 107 9.43 -0.53 -1.89
CA GLU A 107 9.13 -0.04 -3.25
C GLU A 107 9.47 1.44 -3.48
N LEU A 108 9.62 2.24 -2.41
CA LEU A 108 9.86 3.69 -2.54
C LEU A 108 11.01 4.07 -3.48
N PRO A 109 12.19 3.41 -3.45
CA PRO A 109 13.29 3.78 -4.34
C PRO A 109 12.92 3.69 -5.82
N ASP A 110 12.10 2.72 -6.21
CA ASP A 110 11.75 2.51 -7.61
C ASP A 110 10.59 3.42 -8.03
N ILE A 111 9.62 3.65 -7.15
CA ILE A 111 8.55 4.64 -7.36
C ILE A 111 9.16 6.03 -7.58
N VAL A 112 10.05 6.46 -6.68
CA VAL A 112 10.71 7.78 -6.77
C VAL A 112 11.51 7.91 -8.07
N ARG A 113 12.28 6.88 -8.43
CA ARG A 113 13.05 6.84 -9.68
C ARG A 113 12.15 6.91 -10.92
N SER A 114 11.04 6.18 -10.91
CA SER A 114 10.06 6.17 -11.99
C SER A 114 9.42 7.54 -12.17
N GLU A 115 8.97 8.17 -11.09
CA GLU A 115 8.37 9.50 -11.15
C GLU A 115 9.38 10.58 -11.56
N ALA A 116 10.63 10.50 -11.09
CA ALA A 116 11.71 11.39 -11.55
C ALA A 116 11.94 11.25 -13.07
N GLY A 117 11.98 10.02 -13.58
CA GLY A 117 12.09 9.76 -15.03
C GLY A 117 10.92 10.34 -15.84
N ARG A 118 9.68 10.27 -15.32
CA ARG A 118 8.51 10.90 -15.95
C ARG A 118 8.59 12.43 -15.98
N LEU A 119 9.29 13.02 -15.03
CA LEU A 119 9.55 14.47 -14.96
C LEU A 119 10.80 14.91 -15.74
N GLY A 120 11.60 13.97 -16.26
CA GLY A 120 12.85 14.26 -16.97
C GLY A 120 14.00 14.72 -16.07
N LEU A 121 13.99 14.29 -14.79
CA LEU A 121 15.05 14.56 -13.80
C LEU A 121 16.16 13.50 -13.82
#